data_AF-A0A7S3J3H7-F1
#
_entry.id   AF-A0A7S3J3H7-F1
#
_cell.length_a   1.000
_cell.length_b   1.000
_cell.length_c   1.000
_cell.angle_alpha   90.00
_cell.angle_beta   90.00
_cell.angle_gamma   90.00
#
_symmetry.space_group_name_H-M   'P 1'
#
loop_
_entity.id
_entity.type
_entity.pdbx_description
1 polymer ?
#
loop_
_entity_poly.entity_id
_entity_poly.type
_entity_poly.pdbx_seq_one_letter_code
_entity_poly.pdbx_strand_id
1 'polypeptide(L)'
;FNNMGKGKKQRLQNKKLKEQNDSEEEEKKASTDENESEEAISKEQSLFFEFGLDKLDKSQLLKRIIETEDMHEIIVLTCAKDKDVRLKATKEMCPCHVKADRPEFWDRIFKLAHDDDENIRYQVLHNMCDGSPPHLEDRVVQTLEIFNRDNNKKIRRKAHQVLGNYLHGGDWNIM
;
A
#
# COMPACT_ATOMS: atom_id res chain seq x y z
N PHE A 1 -41.87 -45.91 46.45
CA PHE A 1 -41.92 -45.00 45.29
C PHE A 1 -40.51 -44.58 44.92
N ASN A 2 -39.94 -45.20 43.88
CA ASN A 2 -38.63 -44.93 43.31
C ASN A 2 -38.68 -43.69 42.41
N ASN A 3 -37.89 -42.64 42.69
CA ASN A 3 -37.44 -41.70 41.66
C ASN A 3 -36.25 -40.85 42.13
N MET A 4 -35.16 -41.49 42.59
CA MET A 4 -33.84 -40.87 42.61
C MET A 4 -33.11 -41.22 41.30
N GLY A 5 -32.56 -40.22 40.59
CA GLY A 5 -31.44 -40.49 39.67
C GLY A 5 -31.53 -40.04 38.21
N LYS A 6 -32.43 -39.12 37.81
CA LYS A 6 -32.50 -38.69 36.39
C LYS A 6 -31.69 -37.41 36.03
N GLY A 7 -31.36 -36.55 37.00
CA GLY A 7 -30.70 -35.25 36.70
C GLY A 7 -29.17 -35.30 36.51
N LYS A 8 -28.45 -36.24 37.13
CA LYS A 8 -26.98 -36.31 37.04
C LYS A 8 -26.46 -37.03 35.78
N LYS A 9 -27.24 -37.95 35.20
CA LYS A 9 -26.83 -38.70 33.99
C LYS A 9 -26.87 -37.85 32.72
N GLN A 10 -27.85 -36.96 32.57
CA GLN A 10 -27.92 -36.05 31.41
C GLN A 10 -26.76 -35.04 31.37
N ARG A 11 -26.29 -34.57 32.53
CA ARG A 11 -25.21 -33.59 32.61
C ARG A 11 -23.83 -34.17 32.27
N LEU A 12 -23.59 -35.46 32.55
CA LEU A 12 -22.36 -36.15 32.13
C LEU A 12 -22.38 -36.54 30.65
N GLN A 13 -23.54 -36.87 30.08
CA GLN A 13 -23.64 -37.19 28.64
C GLN A 13 -23.39 -35.95 27.76
N ASN A 14 -23.90 -34.78 28.16
CA ASN A 14 -23.66 -33.54 27.41
C ASN A 14 -22.21 -33.04 27.49
N LYS A 15 -21.47 -33.40 28.55
CA LYS A 15 -20.04 -33.03 28.67
C LYS A 15 -19.15 -33.90 27.77
N LYS A 16 -19.45 -35.20 27.66
CA LYS A 16 -18.76 -36.13 26.75
C LYS A 16 -18.98 -35.83 25.27
N LEU A 17 -20.17 -35.37 24.90
CA LEU A 17 -20.48 -34.95 23.52
C LEU A 17 -19.76 -33.66 23.11
N LYS A 18 -19.45 -32.77 24.07
CA LYS A 18 -18.70 -31.55 23.78
C LYS A 18 -17.20 -31.80 23.61
N GLU A 19 -16.63 -32.64 24.46
CA GLU A 19 -15.20 -33.01 24.39
C GLU A 19 -14.86 -33.84 23.14
N GLN A 20 -15.82 -34.55 22.53
CA GLN A 20 -15.60 -35.28 21.26
C GLN A 20 -15.69 -34.37 20.02
N ASN A 21 -16.52 -33.33 20.06
CA ASN A 21 -16.62 -32.38 18.95
C ASN A 21 -15.42 -31.43 18.90
N ASP A 22 -14.86 -31.07 20.06
CA ASP A 22 -13.69 -30.18 20.13
C ASP A 22 -12.41 -30.89 19.62
N SER A 23 -12.31 -32.23 19.70
CA SER A 23 -11.18 -32.99 19.15
C SER A 23 -11.25 -33.24 17.63
N GLU A 24 -12.44 -33.29 17.04
CA GLU A 24 -12.60 -33.45 15.58
C GLU A 24 -12.42 -32.13 14.81
N GLU A 25 -12.57 -30.97 15.48
CA GLU A 25 -12.28 -29.65 14.89
C GLU A 25 -10.78 -29.28 14.92
N GLU A 26 -9.99 -29.84 15.84
CA GLU A 26 -8.52 -29.63 15.86
C GLU A 26 -7.78 -30.50 14.83
N GLU A 27 -8.23 -31.73 14.55
CA GLU A 27 -7.58 -32.59 13.54
C GLU A 27 -7.88 -32.21 12.09
N LYS A 28 -8.91 -31.39 11.82
CA LYS A 28 -9.19 -30.84 10.47
C LYS A 28 -8.49 -29.51 10.15
N LYS A 29 -7.81 -28.90 11.13
CA LYS A 29 -7.00 -27.68 10.93
C LYS A 29 -5.52 -27.95 10.67
N ALA A 30 -5.10 -29.22 10.63
CA ALA A 30 -3.70 -29.61 10.51
C ALA A 30 -3.26 -30.01 9.08
N SER A 31 -4.09 -29.86 8.05
CA SER A 31 -3.65 -30.15 6.67
C SER A 31 -4.39 -29.30 5.64
N THR A 32 -3.97 -28.05 5.47
CA THR A 32 -4.11 -27.38 4.17
C THR A 32 -2.95 -26.43 3.99
N ASP A 33 -2.07 -26.85 3.09
CA ASP A 33 -1.20 -26.05 2.25
C ASP A 33 -0.18 -25.16 2.94
N GLU A 34 1.01 -25.76 3.07
CA GLU A 34 2.26 -25.16 2.60
C GLU A 34 2.05 -24.43 1.27
N ASN A 35 1.53 -23.21 1.33
CA ASN A 35 1.57 -22.27 0.22
C ASN A 35 2.76 -21.36 0.50
N GLU A 36 3.94 -21.80 0.06
CA GLU A 36 5.02 -20.89 -0.29
C GLU A 36 4.39 -19.81 -1.18
N SER A 37 4.14 -18.64 -0.61
CA SER A 37 3.56 -17.53 -1.34
C SER A 37 4.56 -17.10 -2.40
N GLU A 38 4.41 -17.62 -3.61
CA GLU A 38 4.83 -16.93 -4.82
C GLU A 38 4.12 -15.57 -4.78
N GLU A 39 4.80 -14.56 -4.24
CA GLU A 39 4.33 -13.18 -4.27
C GLU A 39 4.12 -12.82 -5.75
N ALA A 40 2.86 -12.78 -6.16
CA ALA A 40 2.48 -12.39 -7.50
C ALA A 40 3.11 -11.02 -7.79
N ILE A 41 4.08 -11.00 -8.70
CA ILE A 41 4.80 -9.80 -9.12
C ILE A 41 3.76 -8.76 -9.57
N SER A 42 3.89 -7.53 -9.07
CA SER A 42 2.93 -6.47 -9.42
C SER A 42 2.92 -6.25 -10.94
N LYS A 43 1.81 -5.75 -11.49
CA LYS A 43 1.72 -5.42 -12.93
C LYS A 43 2.87 -4.52 -13.36
N GLU A 44 3.21 -3.52 -12.55
CA GLU A 44 4.29 -2.57 -12.83
C GLU A 44 5.68 -3.22 -12.75
N GLN A 45 5.89 -4.14 -11.81
CA GLN A 45 7.13 -4.93 -11.75
C GLN A 45 7.25 -5.87 -12.94
N SER A 46 6.16 -6.49 -13.41
CA SER A 46 6.16 -7.32 -14.61
C SER A 46 6.52 -6.49 -15.86
N LEU A 47 5.93 -5.30 -15.98
CA LEU A 47 6.26 -4.36 -17.05
C LEU A 47 7.74 -3.92 -16.98
N PHE A 48 8.34 -3.82 -15.80
CA PHE A 48 9.76 -3.47 -15.66
C PHE A 48 10.68 -4.42 -16.44
N PHE A 49 10.37 -5.72 -16.44
CA PHE A 49 11.07 -6.72 -17.24
C PHE A 49 10.71 -6.64 -18.72
N GLU A 50 9.45 -6.36 -19.06
CA GLU A 50 9.01 -6.21 -20.45
C GLU A 50 9.71 -5.05 -21.17
N PHE A 51 9.89 -3.92 -20.47
CA PHE A 51 10.68 -2.78 -20.97
C PHE A 51 12.20 -3.06 -20.97
N GLY A 52 12.65 -4.20 -20.46
CA GLY A 52 14.06 -4.57 -20.38
C GLY A 52 14.88 -3.68 -19.44
N LEU A 53 14.22 -3.00 -18.49
CA LEU A 53 14.84 -2.08 -17.55
C LEU A 53 15.66 -2.81 -16.48
N ASP A 54 15.36 -4.08 -16.24
CA ASP A 54 16.11 -4.99 -15.36
C ASP A 54 17.57 -5.19 -15.80
N LYS A 55 17.84 -5.00 -17.09
CA LYS A 55 19.18 -5.17 -17.68
C LYS A 55 20.02 -3.89 -17.64
N LEU A 56 19.41 -2.77 -17.22
CA LEU A 56 20.07 -1.47 -17.19
C LEU A 56 20.71 -1.22 -15.84
N ASP A 57 21.89 -0.60 -15.86
CA ASP A 57 22.49 -0.08 -14.64
C ASP A 57 21.79 1.21 -14.17
N LYS A 58 22.13 1.66 -12.96
CA LYS A 58 21.59 2.88 -12.36
C LYS A 58 21.72 4.11 -13.27
N SER A 59 22.88 4.30 -13.89
CA SER A 59 23.15 5.47 -14.74
C SER A 59 22.27 5.46 -15.98
N GLN A 60 22.13 4.28 -16.60
CA GLN A 60 21.26 4.06 -17.75
C GLN A 60 19.79 4.27 -17.40
N LEU A 61 19.33 3.79 -16.23
CA LEU A 61 17.96 4.02 -15.75
C LEU A 61 17.69 5.51 -15.50
N LEU A 62 18.61 6.21 -14.84
CA LEU A 62 18.49 7.67 -14.61
C LEU A 62 18.46 8.44 -15.94
N LYS A 63 19.31 8.06 -16.89
CA LYS A 63 19.30 8.62 -18.24
C LYS A 63 17.95 8.37 -18.92
N ARG A 64 17.40 7.16 -18.80
CA ARG A 64 16.11 6.79 -19.40
C ARG A 64 14.97 7.63 -18.85
N ILE A 65 14.95 7.91 -17.55
CA ILE A 65 13.96 8.80 -16.91
C ILE A 65 13.99 10.21 -17.55
N ILE A 66 15.17 10.71 -17.89
CA ILE A 66 15.33 12.05 -18.48
C ILE A 66 14.90 12.08 -19.94
N GLU A 67 15.11 10.99 -20.68
CA GLU A 67 14.90 10.93 -22.12
C GLU A 67 13.51 10.47 -22.55
N THR A 68 12.80 9.73 -21.69
CA THR A 68 11.48 9.19 -22.04
C THR A 68 10.37 10.20 -21.82
N GLU A 69 9.46 10.31 -22.79
CA GLU A 69 8.20 11.04 -22.66
C GLU A 69 7.02 10.10 -22.33
N ASP A 70 7.26 8.78 -22.29
CA ASP A 70 6.24 7.80 -21.98
C ASP A 70 6.00 7.71 -20.47
N MET A 71 4.85 8.20 -20.04
CA MET A 71 4.42 8.13 -18.66
C MET A 71 4.33 6.70 -18.12
N HIS A 72 4.01 5.70 -18.94
CA HIS A 72 3.96 4.32 -18.48
C HIS A 72 5.35 3.82 -18.10
N GLU A 73 6.35 4.17 -18.91
CA GLU A 73 7.74 3.86 -18.61
C GLU A 73 8.22 4.57 -17.34
N ILE A 74 7.88 5.85 -17.15
CA ILE A 74 8.16 6.59 -15.90
C ILE A 74 7.52 5.89 -14.69
N ILE A 75 6.24 5.51 -14.78
CA ILE A 75 5.52 4.78 -13.73
C ILE A 75 6.25 3.48 -13.40
N VAL A 76 6.67 2.72 -14.42
CA VAL A 76 7.39 1.47 -14.24
C VAL A 76 8.76 1.70 -13.60
N LEU A 77 9.49 2.76 -13.97
CA LEU A 77 10.78 3.13 -13.38
C LEU A 77 10.70 3.41 -11.87
N THR A 78 9.52 3.76 -11.35
CA THR A 78 9.31 3.85 -9.88
C THR A 78 9.32 2.50 -9.16
N CYS A 79 9.43 1.36 -9.88
CA CYS A 79 9.60 0.03 -9.30
C CYS A 79 11.07 -0.40 -9.21
N ALA A 80 12.01 0.44 -9.65
CA ALA A 80 13.43 0.12 -9.63
C ALA A 80 13.92 -0.24 -8.22
N LYS A 81 14.86 -1.18 -8.14
CA LYS A 81 15.49 -1.57 -6.87
C LYS A 81 16.25 -0.42 -6.21
N ASP A 82 16.91 0.41 -7.02
CA ASP A 82 17.65 1.57 -6.54
C ASP A 82 16.71 2.72 -6.19
N LYS A 83 16.84 3.22 -4.96
CA LYS A 83 15.97 4.28 -4.43
C LYS A 83 16.13 5.63 -5.13
N ASP A 84 17.31 5.94 -5.67
CA ASP A 84 17.52 7.22 -6.35
C ASP A 84 16.83 7.22 -7.72
N VAL A 85 16.81 6.05 -8.38
CA VAL A 85 16.02 5.84 -9.60
C VAL A 85 14.53 6.01 -9.29
N ARG A 86 14.00 5.34 -8.25
CA ARG A 86 12.59 5.49 -7.85
C ARG A 86 12.24 6.93 -7.52
N LEU A 87 13.09 7.61 -6.73
CA LEU A 87 12.89 9.01 -6.36
C LEU A 87 12.88 9.93 -7.58
N LYS A 88 13.82 9.73 -8.52
CA LYS A 88 13.88 10.54 -9.74
C LYS A 88 12.64 10.31 -10.61
N ALA A 89 12.20 9.08 -10.80
CA ALA A 89 10.97 8.77 -11.53
C ALA A 89 9.73 9.38 -10.85
N THR A 90 9.64 9.29 -9.52
CA THR A 90 8.51 9.88 -8.74
C THR A 90 8.47 11.41 -8.85
N LYS A 91 9.62 12.07 -9.04
CA LYS A 91 9.68 13.52 -9.30
C LYS A 91 9.17 13.90 -10.69
N GLU A 92 9.44 13.09 -11.71
CA GLU A 92 8.86 13.31 -13.04
C GLU A 92 7.34 13.13 -13.04
N MET A 93 6.83 12.37 -12.07
CA MET A 93 5.41 12.24 -11.76
C MET A 93 4.83 13.40 -10.91
N CYS A 94 5.40 14.60 -10.93
CA CYS A 94 4.74 15.76 -10.30
C CYS A 94 3.55 16.24 -11.16
N PRO A 95 2.35 16.49 -10.59
CA PRO A 95 1.23 17.06 -11.35
C PRO A 95 1.58 18.39 -12.03
N CYS A 96 2.47 19.18 -11.42
CA CYS A 96 3.07 20.37 -12.01
C CYS A 96 3.71 20.14 -13.39
N HIS A 97 4.23 18.94 -13.63
CA HIS A 97 4.82 18.51 -14.91
C HIS A 97 3.82 17.75 -15.79
N VAL A 98 3.03 16.84 -15.21
CA VAL A 98 2.16 15.92 -15.97
C VAL A 98 0.92 16.62 -16.53
N LYS A 99 0.35 17.59 -15.80
CA LYS A 99 -0.82 18.41 -16.22
C LYS A 99 -2.00 17.61 -16.80
N ALA A 100 -2.15 16.36 -16.39
CA ALA A 100 -3.17 15.43 -16.87
C ALA A 100 -3.62 14.54 -15.71
N ASP A 101 -4.91 14.25 -15.67
CA ASP A 101 -5.50 13.33 -14.71
C ASP A 101 -5.42 11.89 -15.24
N ARG A 102 -4.51 11.10 -14.69
CA ARG A 102 -4.21 9.74 -15.15
C ARG A 102 -4.39 8.75 -13.99
N PRO A 103 -5.36 7.82 -14.06
CA PRO A 103 -5.62 6.88 -12.97
C PRO A 103 -4.41 6.03 -12.57
N GLU A 104 -3.68 5.49 -13.56
CA GLU A 104 -2.51 4.64 -13.34
C GLU A 104 -1.37 5.36 -12.61
N PHE A 105 -1.24 6.65 -12.86
CA PHE A 105 -0.30 7.54 -12.19
C PHE A 105 -0.66 7.69 -10.71
N TRP A 106 -1.92 8.00 -10.41
CA TRP A 106 -2.37 8.21 -9.04
C TRP A 106 -2.31 6.93 -8.24
N ASP A 107 -2.74 5.81 -8.83
CA ASP A 107 -2.62 4.49 -8.22
C ASP A 107 -1.18 4.18 -7.84
N ARG A 108 -0.20 4.55 -8.68
CA ARG A 108 1.19 4.36 -8.34
C ARG A 108 1.66 5.31 -7.24
N ILE A 109 1.29 6.59 -7.27
CA ILE A 109 1.61 7.56 -6.21
C ILE A 109 1.12 7.07 -4.84
N PHE A 110 -0.11 6.57 -4.74
CA PHE A 110 -0.64 6.04 -3.48
C PHE A 110 0.07 4.77 -3.02
N LYS A 111 0.49 3.88 -3.93
CA LYS A 111 1.33 2.72 -3.56
C LYS A 111 2.69 3.16 -2.99
N LEU A 112 3.31 4.17 -3.58
CA LEU A 112 4.60 4.71 -3.14
C LEU A 112 4.54 5.42 -1.77
N ALA A 113 3.36 5.71 -1.24
CA ALA A 113 3.20 6.23 0.12
C ALA A 113 3.80 5.27 1.19
N HIS A 114 3.95 4.00 0.84
CA HIS A 114 4.55 2.97 1.69
C HIS A 114 6.00 2.63 1.33
N ASP A 115 6.68 3.41 0.48
CA ASP A 115 8.08 3.15 0.13
C ASP A 115 8.99 3.22 1.37
N ASP A 116 10.00 2.35 1.44
CA ASP A 116 10.95 2.33 2.55
C ASP A 116 11.75 3.63 2.66
N ASP A 117 12.05 4.29 1.52
CA ASP A 117 12.82 5.54 1.52
C ASP A 117 11.92 6.76 1.79
N GLU A 118 12.28 7.49 2.83
CA GLU A 118 11.58 8.70 3.28
C GLU A 118 11.57 9.84 2.26
N ASN A 119 12.55 9.93 1.36
CA ASN A 119 12.54 10.97 0.33
C ASN A 119 11.46 10.68 -0.72
N ILE A 120 11.21 9.40 -1.01
CA ILE A 120 10.14 8.99 -1.92
C ILE A 120 8.79 9.27 -1.27
N ARG A 121 8.59 8.86 -0.01
CA ARG A 121 7.35 9.18 0.73
C ARG A 121 7.09 10.68 0.83
N TYR A 122 8.13 11.48 1.07
CA TYR A 122 8.00 12.94 1.06
C TYR A 122 7.63 13.48 -0.34
N GLN A 123 8.18 12.91 -1.42
CA GLN A 123 7.80 13.29 -2.78
C GLN A 123 6.35 12.90 -3.10
N VAL A 124 5.86 11.78 -2.61
CA VAL A 124 4.45 11.38 -2.73
C VAL A 124 3.54 12.39 -2.04
N LEU A 125 3.88 12.79 -0.80
CA LEU A 125 3.17 13.86 -0.09
C LEU A 125 3.10 15.15 -0.92
N HIS A 126 4.22 15.56 -1.50
CA HIS A 126 4.26 16.71 -2.41
C HIS A 126 3.32 16.53 -3.60
N ASN A 127 3.45 15.43 -4.35
CA ASN A 127 2.68 15.21 -5.58
C ASN A 127 1.17 15.18 -5.31
N MET A 128 0.71 14.60 -4.20
CA MET A 128 -0.71 14.59 -3.86
C MET A 128 -1.24 15.97 -3.46
N CYS A 129 -0.40 16.83 -2.87
CA CYS A 129 -0.78 18.14 -2.34
C CYS A 129 -0.43 19.31 -3.29
N ASP A 130 -0.06 19.01 -4.54
CA ASP A 130 0.34 19.98 -5.57
C ASP A 130 -0.64 19.95 -6.78
N GLY A 131 -1.87 19.49 -6.56
CA GLY A 131 -2.91 19.50 -7.60
C GLY A 131 -3.58 18.16 -7.85
N SER A 132 -3.74 17.30 -6.83
CA SER A 132 -4.59 16.12 -7.01
C SER A 132 -6.05 16.54 -7.22
N PRO A 133 -6.77 15.88 -8.14
CA PRO A 133 -8.14 16.23 -8.49
C PRO A 133 -9.14 15.92 -7.36
N PRO A 134 -10.28 16.64 -7.30
CA PRO A 134 -11.26 16.46 -6.21
C PRO A 134 -11.81 15.05 -6.05
N HIS A 135 -11.93 14.28 -7.13
CA HIS A 135 -12.46 12.92 -7.07
C HIS A 135 -11.54 11.93 -6.30
N LEU A 136 -10.31 12.34 -5.96
CA LEU A 136 -9.36 11.56 -5.16
C LEU A 136 -9.32 11.97 -3.69
N GLU A 137 -10.15 12.92 -3.24
CA GLU A 137 -10.17 13.47 -1.89
C GLU A 137 -10.05 12.40 -0.80
N ASP A 138 -10.91 11.38 -0.82
CA ASP A 138 -10.91 10.30 0.17
C ASP A 138 -9.55 9.59 0.26
N ARG A 139 -8.92 9.31 -0.89
CA ARG A 139 -7.62 8.62 -0.94
C ARG A 139 -6.50 9.54 -0.47
N VAL A 140 -6.56 10.82 -0.81
CA VAL A 140 -5.60 11.84 -0.37
C VAL A 140 -5.65 11.97 1.16
N VAL A 141 -6.85 12.13 1.73
CA VAL A 141 -7.05 12.26 3.18
C VAL A 141 -6.58 10.99 3.91
N GLN A 142 -6.93 9.81 3.42
CA GLN A 142 -6.44 8.54 3.99
C GLN A 142 -4.91 8.45 3.97
N THR A 143 -4.27 8.88 2.89
CA THR A 143 -2.81 8.86 2.77
C THR A 143 -2.14 9.91 3.66
N LEU A 144 -2.77 11.08 3.82
CA LEU A 144 -2.31 12.10 4.76
C LEU A 144 -2.35 11.61 6.21
N GLU A 145 -3.36 10.83 6.60
CA GLU A 145 -3.43 10.20 7.93
C GLU A 145 -2.29 9.20 8.17
N ILE A 146 -1.89 8.46 7.13
CA ILE A 146 -0.69 7.59 7.18
C ILE A 146 0.55 8.46 7.41
N PHE A 147 0.73 9.51 6.61
CA PHE A 147 1.88 10.40 6.71
C PHE A 147 1.94 11.19 8.02
N ASN A 148 0.80 11.50 8.63
CA ASN A 148 0.71 12.14 9.94
C ASN A 148 1.32 11.26 11.05
N ARG A 149 1.51 9.96 10.79
CA ARG A 149 2.15 8.97 11.66
C ARG A 149 3.48 8.43 11.12
N ASP A 150 4.01 9.00 10.04
CA ASP A 150 5.27 8.57 9.41
C ASP A 150 6.44 8.55 10.40
N ASN A 151 7.44 7.68 10.26
CA ASN A 151 8.63 7.70 11.12
C ASN A 151 9.47 8.98 10.95
N ASN A 152 9.43 9.59 9.76
CA ASN A 152 10.15 10.81 9.46
C ASN A 152 9.38 12.05 9.98
N LYS A 153 10.03 12.82 10.86
CA LYS A 153 9.44 14.02 11.49
C LYS A 153 9.03 15.09 10.49
N LYS A 154 9.74 15.23 9.37
CA LYS A 154 9.45 16.24 8.34
C LYS A 154 8.15 15.90 7.61
N ILE A 155 7.97 14.62 7.25
CA ILE A 155 6.72 14.11 6.64
C ILE A 155 5.55 14.34 7.59
N ARG A 156 5.65 13.87 8.86
CA ARG A 156 4.58 14.07 9.85
C ARG A 156 4.17 15.53 10.00
N ARG A 157 5.14 16.43 10.17
CA ARG A 157 4.85 17.86 10.34
C ARG A 157 4.14 18.44 9.11
N LYS A 158 4.56 18.06 7.91
CA LYS A 158 3.95 18.56 6.67
C LYS A 158 2.54 18.00 6.49
N ALA A 159 2.33 16.69 6.70
CA ALA A 159 1.01 16.08 6.65
C ALA A 159 0.05 16.71 7.69
N HIS A 160 0.51 16.94 8.92
CA HIS A 160 -0.27 17.65 9.93
C HIS A 160 -0.69 19.05 9.49
N GLN A 161 0.21 19.80 8.83
CA GLN A 161 -0.12 21.12 8.28
C GLN A 161 -1.20 21.03 7.21
N VAL A 162 -1.09 20.08 6.27
CA VAL A 162 -2.07 19.89 5.19
C VAL A 162 -3.43 19.47 5.76
N LEU A 163 -3.47 18.49 6.66
CA LEU A 163 -4.70 18.08 7.34
C LEU A 163 -5.34 19.25 8.10
N GLY A 164 -4.52 20.07 8.76
CA GLY A 164 -4.99 21.30 9.40
C GLY A 164 -5.69 22.23 8.41
N ASN A 165 -5.10 22.48 7.24
CA ASN A 165 -5.74 23.32 6.23
C ASN A 165 -7.04 22.71 5.69
N TYR A 166 -7.01 21.41 5.36
CA TYR A 166 -8.15 20.66 4.86
C TYR A 166 -9.34 20.69 5.84
N LEU A 167 -9.11 20.46 7.13
CA LEU A 167 -10.18 20.47 8.14
C LEU A 167 -10.83 21.85 8.34
N HIS A 168 -10.13 22.94 8.03
CA HIS A 168 -10.67 24.29 8.19
C HIS A 168 -11.29 24.84 6.90
N GLY A 169 -10.72 24.52 5.74
CA GLY A 169 -11.07 25.14 4.45
C GLY A 169 -11.45 24.18 3.34
N GLY A 170 -11.33 22.86 3.55
CA GLY A 170 -11.58 21.83 2.53
C GLY A 170 -10.49 21.71 1.46
N ASP A 171 -9.37 22.44 1.60
CA ASP A 171 -8.28 22.43 0.62
C ASP A 171 -7.06 21.64 1.14
N TRP A 172 -6.48 20.83 0.27
CA TRP A 172 -5.27 20.05 0.54
C TRP A 172 -4.14 20.39 -0.45
N ASN A 173 -4.44 21.11 -1.53
CA ASN A 173 -3.51 21.45 -2.58
C ASN A 173 -2.73 22.74 -2.23
N ILE A 174 -1.97 22.66 -1.14
CA ILE A 174 -1.28 23.80 -0.52
C ILE A 174 0.25 23.71 -0.54
N MET A 175 0.80 22.76 -1.31
CA MET A 175 2.24 22.55 -1.43
C MET A 175 2.85 23.19 -2.66
#